data_AF-A0A7Y5BJ46-F1
#
_entry.id   AF-A0A7Y5BJ46-F1
#
_cell.length_a   1.000
_cell.length_b   1.000
_cell.length_c   1.000
_cell.angle_alpha   90.00
_cell.angle_beta   90.00
_cell.angle_gamma   90.00
#
_symmetry.space_group_name_H-M   'P 1'
#
loop_
_entity.id
_entity.type
_entity.pdbx_description
1 polymer ?
#
loop_
_entity_poly.entity_id
_entity_poly.type
_entity_poly.pdbx_seq_one_letter_code
_entity_poly.pdbx_strand_id
1 'polypeptide(L)'
;RPASTYVGPVMMAYAANSRLLFYSITSLEKGRVLMRMKDIGFIEKEKFETKEKALRFYTEKWVKLLEEEIKLFPEQYFWVHRRWRTKPGDFPDQK
;
A
#
# COMPACT_ATOMS: atom_id res chain seq x y z
N ARG A 1 -3.16 9.76 9.08
CA ARG A 1 -4.43 10.37 8.62
C ARG A 1 -5.06 9.42 7.61
N PRO A 2 -6.38 9.15 7.66
CA PRO A 2 -7.02 8.28 6.67
C PRO A 2 -6.90 8.89 5.27
N ALA A 3 -6.73 8.04 4.26
CA ALA A 3 -6.68 8.41 2.86
C ALA A 3 -7.37 7.33 2.04
N SER A 4 -8.14 7.73 1.03
CA SER A 4 -8.67 6.78 0.05
C SER A 4 -7.50 6.06 -0.62
N THR A 5 -7.46 4.73 -0.48
CA THR A 5 -6.35 3.91 -0.97
C THR A 5 -6.87 2.76 -1.80
N TYR A 6 -6.19 2.50 -2.91
CA TYR A 6 -6.55 1.44 -3.82
C TYR A 6 -6.19 0.07 -3.25
N VAL A 7 -7.17 -0.85 -3.24
CA VAL A 7 -7.02 -2.22 -2.70
C VAL A 7 -6.50 -3.24 -3.73
N GLY A 8 -6.33 -2.83 -4.98
CA GLY A 8 -6.07 -3.73 -6.11
C GLY A 8 -4.90 -4.71 -5.92
N PRO A 9 -3.70 -4.28 -5.46
CA PRO A 9 -2.58 -5.21 -5.26
C PRO A 9 -2.92 -6.34 -4.28
N VAL A 10 -3.60 -6.01 -3.19
CA VAL A 10 -4.03 -6.97 -2.16
C VAL A 10 -5.15 -7.86 -2.70
N MET A 11 -6.08 -7.29 -3.46
CA MET A 11 -7.16 -8.04 -4.13
C MET A 11 -6.61 -9.07 -5.12
N MET A 12 -5.62 -8.71 -5.93
CA MET A 12 -4.97 -9.62 -6.88
C MET A 12 -4.26 -10.76 -6.13
N ALA A 13 -3.48 -10.44 -5.09
CA ALA A 13 -2.81 -11.45 -4.27
C ALA A 13 -3.80 -12.39 -3.56
N TYR A 14 -4.90 -11.85 -3.04
CA TYR A 14 -5.99 -12.62 -2.43
C TYR A 14 -6.63 -13.57 -3.44
N ALA A 15 -6.97 -13.08 -4.64
CA ALA A 15 -7.66 -13.86 -5.66
C ALA A 15 -6.77 -14.95 -6.26
N ALA A 16 -5.53 -14.62 -6.59
CA ALA A 16 -4.57 -15.53 -7.21
C ALA A 16 -3.89 -16.48 -6.21
N ASN A 17 -4.13 -16.31 -4.90
CA ASN A 17 -3.39 -17.00 -3.84
C ASN A 17 -1.87 -16.87 -4.03
N SER A 18 -1.41 -15.63 -4.26
CA SER A 18 0.00 -15.33 -4.51
C SER A 18 0.62 -14.52 -3.37
N ARG A 19 1.96 -14.46 -3.32
CA ARG A 19 2.66 -13.56 -2.40
C ARG A 19 2.41 -12.11 -2.80
N LEU A 20 2.18 -11.26 -1.81
CA LEU A 20 2.11 -9.82 -1.98
C LEU A 20 3.51 -9.25 -1.72
N LEU A 21 4.09 -8.62 -2.75
CA LEU A 21 5.37 -7.94 -2.64
C LEU A 21 5.15 -6.42 -2.68
N PHE A 22 5.89 -5.71 -1.84
CA PHE A 22 6.04 -4.28 -1.94
C PHE A 22 7.48 -3.99 -2.39
N TYR A 23 7.65 -3.07 -3.33
CA TYR A 23 8.98 -2.59 -3.69
C TYR A 23 8.96 -1.09 -3.90
N SER A 24 10.10 -0.46 -3.58
CA SER A 24 10.40 0.92 -3.90
C SER A 24 11.65 0.97 -4.77
N ILE A 25 11.72 1.99 -5.63
CA ILE A 25 12.88 2.28 -6.46
C ILE A 25 13.23 3.74 -6.21
N THR A 26 14.45 3.99 -5.77
CA THR A 26 14.97 5.33 -5.47
C THR A 26 16.10 5.65 -6.45
N SER A 27 16.06 6.82 -7.08
CA SER A 27 17.19 7.28 -7.91
C SER A 27 18.35 7.71 -7.02
N LEU A 28 19.56 7.29 -7.38
CA LEU A 28 20.81 7.70 -6.76
C LEU A 28 21.67 8.48 -7.77
N GLU A 29 22.82 8.97 -7.30
CA GLU A 29 23.79 9.65 -8.16
C GLU A 29 24.34 8.74 -9.26
N LYS A 30 24.76 9.39 -10.37
CA LYS A 30 25.42 8.75 -11.53
C LYS A 30 24.56 7.67 -12.19
N GLY A 31 23.24 7.90 -12.23
CA GLY A 31 22.27 7.01 -12.90
C GLY A 31 22.05 5.68 -12.19
N ARG A 32 22.51 5.52 -10.95
CA ARG A 32 22.26 4.30 -10.15
C ARG A 32 20.85 4.34 -9.56
N VAL A 33 20.29 3.17 -9.30
CA VAL A 33 19.01 3.03 -8.60
C VAL A 33 19.18 2.09 -7.40
N LEU A 34 18.45 2.38 -6.33
CA LEU A 34 18.33 1.51 -5.16
C LEU A 34 16.93 0.92 -5.14
N MET A 35 16.84 -0.39 -5.35
CA MET A 35 15.61 -1.15 -5.19
C MET A 35 15.56 -1.75 -3.79
N ARG A 36 14.49 -1.46 -3.05
CA ARG A 36 14.18 -2.15 -1.79
C ARG A 36 12.91 -2.95 -1.98
N MET A 37 12.96 -4.23 -1.62
CA MET A 37 11.83 -5.15 -1.72
C MET A 37 11.48 -5.68 -0.33
N LYS A 38 10.18 -5.75 -0.05
CA LYS A 38 9.60 -6.28 1.18
C LYS A 38 8.57 -7.33 0.80
N ASP A 39 8.77 -8.54 1.29
CA ASP A 39 7.80 -9.63 1.14
C ASP A 39 6.76 -9.52 2.26
N ILE A 40 5.52 -9.21 1.89
CA ILE A 40 4.40 -9.14 2.83
C ILE A 40 3.85 -10.55 3.13
N GLY A 41 4.15 -11.53 2.28
CA GLY A 41 3.69 -12.91 2.35
C GLY A 41 2.38 -13.15 1.61
N PHE A 42 1.80 -14.31 1.84
CA PHE A 42 0.45 -14.64 1.38
C PHE A 42 -0.60 -13.91 2.23
N ILE A 43 -1.79 -13.74 1.65
CA ILE A 43 -2.95 -13.24 2.39
C ILE A 43 -3.55 -14.41 3.17
N GLU A 44 -3.43 -14.38 4.49
CA GLU A 44 -3.90 -15.44 5.40
C GLU A 44 -5.41 -15.32 5.60
N LYS A 45 -6.19 -15.80 4.63
CA LYS A 45 -7.65 -15.60 4.54
C LYS A 45 -8.39 -16.10 5.78
N GLU A 46 -7.90 -17.19 6.35
CA GLU A 46 -8.49 -17.93 7.46
C GLU A 46 -8.39 -17.16 8.80
N LYS A 47 -7.51 -16.16 8.87
CA LYS A 47 -7.33 -15.31 10.07
C LYS A 47 -8.36 -14.19 10.19
N PHE A 48 -9.25 -14.03 9.21
CA PHE A 48 -10.20 -12.92 9.15
C PHE A 48 -11.64 -13.42 8.98
N GLU A 49 -12.57 -12.79 9.69
CA GLU A 49 -14.00 -13.11 9.58
C GLU A 49 -14.58 -12.84 8.19
N THR A 50 -14.07 -11.80 7.50
CA THR A 50 -14.56 -11.41 6.18
C THR A 50 -13.41 -11.10 5.24
N LYS A 51 -13.66 -11.28 3.94
CA LYS A 51 -12.73 -10.86 2.87
C LYS A 51 -12.35 -9.39 3.02
N GLU A 52 -13.31 -8.52 3.31
CA GLU A 52 -13.08 -7.09 3.45
C GLU A 52 -12.12 -6.75 4.60
N LYS A 53 -12.26 -7.41 5.76
CA LYS A 53 -11.32 -7.24 6.88
C LYS A 53 -9.90 -7.66 6.50
N ALA A 54 -9.76 -8.77 5.77
CA ALA A 54 -8.45 -9.22 5.27
C ALA A 54 -7.84 -8.20 4.30
N LEU A 55 -8.61 -7.76 3.30
CA LEU A 55 -8.14 -6.77 2.32
C LEU A 55 -7.73 -5.46 2.99
N ARG A 56 -8.53 -4.98 3.95
CA ARG A 56 -8.22 -3.77 4.71
C ARG A 56 -6.91 -3.92 5.47
N PHE A 57 -6.74 -4.99 6.25
CA PHE A 57 -5.53 -5.23 7.04
C PHE A 57 -4.27 -5.24 6.18
N TYR A 58 -4.29 -6.00 5.06
CA TYR A 58 -3.13 -6.08 4.19
C TYR A 58 -2.91 -4.82 3.35
N THR A 59 -3.97 -4.06 3.03
CA THR A 59 -3.85 -2.76 2.38
C THR A 59 -3.18 -1.76 3.32
N GLU A 60 -3.60 -1.71 4.58
CA GLU A 60 -2.95 -0.88 5.60
C GLU A 60 -1.48 -1.27 5.80
N LYS A 61 -1.16 -2.57 5.81
CA LYS A 61 0.24 -3.07 5.88
C LYS A 61 1.06 -2.64 4.66
N TRP A 62 0.52 -2.75 3.45
CA TRP A 62 1.17 -2.32 2.21
C TRP A 62 1.40 -0.80 2.19
N VAL A 63 0.41 -0.02 2.61
CA VAL A 63 0.51 1.45 2.73
C VAL A 63 1.54 1.86 3.77
N LYS A 64 1.62 1.14 4.90
CA LYS A 64 2.61 1.43 5.93
C LYS A 64 4.03 1.30 5.38
N LEU A 65 4.30 0.28 4.57
CA LEU A 65 5.60 0.12 3.90
C LEU A 65 5.87 1.27 2.93
N LEU A 66 4.87 1.70 2.16
CA LEU A 66 4.98 2.90 1.32
C LEU A 66 5.37 4.14 2.15
N GLU A 67 4.69 4.38 3.27
CA GLU A 67 4.98 5.52 4.15
C GLU A 67 6.38 5.44 4.79
N GLU A 68 6.84 4.24 5.16
CA GLU A 68 8.19 4.01 5.67
C GLU A 68 9.25 4.35 4.61
N GLU A 69 9.04 3.93 3.36
CA GLU A 69 9.95 4.25 2.25
C GLU A 69 9.97 5.73 1.90
N ILE A 70 8.81 6.39 1.89
CA ILE A 70 8.71 7.84 1.66
C ILE A 70 9.46 8.62 2.74
N LYS A 71 9.45 8.16 4.00
CA LYS A 71 10.20 8.82 5.07
C LYS A 71 11.71 8.75 4.86
N LEU A 72 12.21 7.71 4.20
CA LEU A 72 13.64 7.57 3.91
C LEU A 72 14.07 8.48 2.75
N PHE A 73 13.21 8.68 1.76
CA PHE A 73 13.50 9.47 0.54
C PHE A 73 12.32 10.39 0.18
N PRO A 74 11.99 11.36 1.05
CA PRO A 74 10.81 12.20 0.85
C PRO A 74 10.89 13.01 -0.44
N GLU A 75 12.07 13.47 -0.83
CA GLU A 75 12.32 14.24 -2.06
C GLU A 75 12.02 13.44 -3.35
N GLN A 76 11.98 12.11 -3.27
CA GLN A 76 11.70 11.23 -4.40
C GLN A 76 10.20 10.91 -4.52
N TYR A 77 9.39 11.27 -3.53
CA TYR A 77 7.96 11.01 -3.56
C TYR A 77 7.21 12.09 -4.36
N PHE A 78 6.21 11.68 -5.13
CA PHE A 78 5.49 12.56 -6.05
C PHE A 78 4.46 13.45 -5.35
N TRP A 79 4.86 14.37 -4.46
CA TRP A 79 3.97 15.15 -3.56
C TRP A 79 2.80 15.93 -4.19
N VAL A 80 2.74 16.05 -5.51
CA VAL A 80 1.70 16.84 -6.21
C VAL A 80 0.29 16.25 -6.07
N HIS A 81 0.14 14.98 -5.69
CA HIS A 81 -1.17 14.37 -5.49
C HIS A 81 -1.76 14.76 -4.12
N ARG A 82 -3.02 15.20 -4.09
CA ARG A 82 -3.76 15.56 -2.86
C ARG A 82 -4.24 14.30 -2.12
N ARG A 83 -3.30 13.48 -1.62
CA ARG A 83 -3.56 12.15 -1.02
C ARG A 83 -4.65 12.15 0.06
N TRP A 84 -4.70 13.19 0.89
CA TRP A 84 -5.64 13.35 2.00
C TRP A 84 -6.82 14.27 1.69
N ARG A 85 -7.16 14.46 0.40
CA ARG A 85 -8.31 15.28 0.01
C ARG A 85 -9.62 14.69 0.51
N THR A 86 -9.82 13.38 0.30
CA THR A 86 -11.02 12.66 0.70
C THR A 86 -10.96 12.31 2.18
N LYS A 87 -12.03 12.59 2.92
CA LYS A 87 -12.21 12.26 4.33
C LYS A 87 -13.32 11.21 4.50
N PRO A 88 -13.28 10.41 5.58
CA PRO A 88 -14.39 9.52 5.91
C PRO A 88 -15.70 10.29 6.05
N GLY A 89 -16.73 9.87 5.33
CA GLY A 89 -18.05 10.52 5.32
C GLY A 89 -18.25 11.52 4.18
N ASP A 90 -17.24 11.77 3.33
CA ASP A 90 -17.41 12.59 2.12
C ASP A 90 -18.34 11.90 1.10
N PHE A 91 -18.52 10.58 1.19
CA PHE A 91 -19.42 9.80 0.32
C PHE A 91 -20.34 8.87 1.13
N PRO A 92 -21.61 8.70 0.73
CA PRO A 92 -22.61 7.90 1.46
C PRO A 92 -22.23 6.42 1.63
N ASP A 93 -21.48 5.86 0.68
CA ASP A 93 -21.17 4.43 0.59
C ASP A 93 -19.83 4.04 1.25
N GLN A 94 -19.18 4.94 1.99
CA GLN A 94 -17.89 4.70 2.66
C GLN A 94 -17.98 3.90 3.98
N LYS A 95 -19.05 3.15 4.21
CA LYS A 95 -19.27 2.43 5.47
C LYS A 95 -18.33 1.23 5.63
#